data_AF-A0AB39KXP9-F1
#
_entry.id   AF-A0AB39KXP9-F1
#
_cell.length_a   1.000
_cell.length_b   1.000
_cell.length_c   1.000
_cell.angle_alpha   90.00
_cell.angle_beta   90.00
_cell.angle_gamma   90.00
#
_symmetry.space_group_name_H-M   'P 1'
#
loop_
_entity.id
_entity.type
_entity.pdbx_description
1 polymer ?
#
loop_
_entity_poly.entity_id
_entity_poly.type
_entity_poly.pdbx_seq_one_letter_code
_entity_poly.pdbx_strand_id
1 'polypeptide(L)'
;MFALVLSVLWIVLQILACLAAAHRGGATERAAAFGSLAAWGASTLVARPDLSAPQYGTALIDAAMLALLAWLAFRTQQRWLITAAGAQLVSLMIHLRFALDPSAVMPATYLSALQVTYWVTLVSIAIGVFSRWAGKPSLAVEQRVLPKDL
;
A
#
# COMPACT_ATOMS: atom_id res chain seq x y z
N MET A 1 -13.41 -20.55 2.46
CA MET A 1 -12.48 -20.69 3.61
C MET A 1 -11.13 -20.01 3.35
N PHE A 2 -10.42 -20.31 2.26
CA PHE A 2 -9.08 -19.73 1.98
C PHE A 2 -9.04 -18.19 1.96
N ALA A 3 -9.95 -17.53 1.23
CA ALA A 3 -9.99 -16.06 1.15
C ALA A 3 -10.22 -15.40 2.52
N LEU A 4 -11.07 -15.98 3.37
CA LEU A 4 -11.33 -15.49 4.72
C LEU A 4 -10.07 -15.55 5.59
N VAL A 5 -9.33 -16.66 5.52
CA VAL A 5 -8.07 -16.83 6.27
C VAL A 5 -7.05 -15.77 5.84
N LEU A 6 -6.92 -15.51 4.54
CA LEU A 6 -6.03 -14.46 4.04
C LEU A 6 -6.44 -13.06 4.53
N SER A 7 -7.74 -12.73 4.52
CA SER A 7 -8.22 -11.44 5.00
C SER A 7 -7.95 -11.25 6.50
N VAL A 8 -8.23 -12.26 7.32
CA VAL A 8 -7.96 -12.20 8.76
C VAL A 8 -6.47 -12.07 9.03
N LEU A 9 -5.64 -12.86 8.34
CA LEU A 9 -4.20 -12.78 8.47
C LEU A 9 -3.67 -11.40 8.09
N TRP A 10 -4.16 -10.83 6.98
CA TRP A 10 -3.79 -9.48 6.54
C TRP A 10 -4.14 -8.44 7.60
N ILE A 11 -5.35 -8.49 8.18
CA ILE A 11 -5.80 -7.56 9.23
C ILE A 11 -4.90 -7.66 10.47
N VAL A 12 -4.63 -8.87 10.95
CA VAL A 12 -3.76 -9.08 12.12
C VAL A 12 -2.37 -8.50 11.85
N LEU A 13 -1.79 -8.78 10.68
CA LEU A 13 -0.48 -8.26 10.31
C LEU A 13 -0.47 -6.73 10.13
N GLN A 14 -1.54 -6.15 9.60
CA GLN A 14 -1.70 -4.70 9.47
C GLN A 14 -1.76 -4.03 10.85
N ILE A 15 -2.49 -4.61 11.81
CA ILE A 15 -2.55 -4.12 13.20
C ILE A 15 -1.16 -4.21 13.83
N LEU A 16 -0.48 -5.35 13.70
CA LEU A 16 0.89 -5.54 14.22
C LEU A 16 1.87 -4.53 13.61
N ALA A 17 1.80 -4.28 12.30
CA ALA A 17 2.62 -3.27 11.63
C ALA A 17 2.35 -1.86 12.19
N CYS A 18 1.10 -1.51 12.47
CA CYS A 18 0.75 -0.23 13.08
C CYS A 18 1.28 -0.11 14.50
N LEU A 19 1.12 -1.14 15.33
CA LEU A 19 1.64 -1.18 16.70
C LEU A 19 3.17 -1.08 16.70
N ALA A 20 3.84 -1.79 15.80
CA ALA A 20 5.29 -1.75 15.66
C ALA A 20 5.79 -0.36 15.20
N ALA A 21 5.08 0.26 14.24
CA ALA A 21 5.36 1.63 13.81
C ALA A 21 5.11 2.65 14.94
N ALA A 22 4.06 2.48 15.74
CA ALA A 22 3.75 3.35 16.87
C ALA A 22 4.83 3.29 17.96
N HIS A 23 5.31 2.09 18.27
CA HIS A 23 6.27 1.87 19.34
C HIS A 23 7.68 2.39 19.00
N ARG A 24 8.16 2.16 17.77
CA ARG A 24 9.56 2.43 17.39
C ARG A 24 9.76 2.93 15.95
N GLY A 25 8.70 3.21 15.21
CA GLY A 25 8.78 3.79 13.87
C GLY A 25 9.07 5.29 13.90
N GLY A 26 9.70 5.81 12.83
CA GLY A 26 9.80 7.24 12.59
C GLY A 26 8.50 7.83 12.03
N ALA A 27 8.52 9.13 11.74
CA ALA A 27 7.35 9.82 11.19
C ALA A 27 6.87 9.17 9.88
N THR A 28 7.80 8.76 9.01
CA THR A 28 7.53 8.12 7.73
C THR A 28 6.87 6.76 7.88
N GLU A 29 7.42 5.89 8.74
CA GLU A 29 6.89 4.55 8.95
C GLU A 29 5.51 4.60 9.61
N ARG A 30 5.33 5.53 10.57
CA ARG A 30 4.03 5.78 11.20
C ARG A 30 3.00 6.28 10.20
N ALA A 31 3.34 7.28 9.38
CA ALA A 31 2.44 7.82 8.37
C ALA A 31 2.00 6.75 7.37
N ALA A 32 2.92 5.94 6.85
CA ALA A 32 2.58 4.87 5.93
C ALA A 32 1.71 3.77 6.58
N ALA A 33 2.06 3.32 7.80
CA ALA A 33 1.32 2.28 8.49
C ALA A 33 -0.11 2.71 8.85
N PHE A 34 -0.26 3.89 9.48
CA PHE A 34 -1.57 4.42 9.84
C PHE A 34 -2.37 4.87 8.61
N GLY A 35 -1.71 5.41 7.59
CA GLY A 35 -2.32 5.72 6.30
C GLY A 35 -2.92 4.47 5.64
N SER A 36 -2.18 3.35 5.64
CA SER A 36 -2.68 2.06 5.13
C SER A 36 -3.89 1.56 5.91
N LEU A 37 -3.84 1.63 7.25
CA LEU A 37 -4.96 1.23 8.10
C LEU A 37 -6.19 2.12 7.87
N ALA A 38 -5.99 3.43 7.76
CA ALA A 38 -7.07 4.39 7.49
C ALA A 38 -7.66 4.18 6.09
N ALA A 39 -6.83 3.92 5.08
CA ALA A 39 -7.28 3.60 3.73
C ALA A 39 -8.14 2.34 3.72
N TRP A 40 -7.69 1.27 4.38
CA TRP A 40 -8.50 0.05 4.52
C TRP A 40 -9.84 0.33 5.21
N GLY A 41 -9.82 1.03 6.34
CA GLY A 41 -11.04 1.39 7.08
C GLY A 41 -12.00 2.29 6.30
N ALA A 42 -11.48 3.24 5.52
CA ALA A 42 -12.31 4.06 4.64
C ALA A 42 -12.88 3.24 3.49
N SER A 43 -12.09 2.33 2.92
CA SER A 43 -12.50 1.48 1.80
C SER A 43 -13.64 0.54 2.19
N THR A 44 -13.66 0.00 3.41
CA THR A 44 -14.78 -0.85 3.88
C THR A 44 -16.09 -0.06 4.02
N LEU A 45 -16.03 1.24 4.29
CA LEU A 45 -17.23 2.09 4.41
C LEU A 45 -17.84 2.46 3.05
N VAL A 46 -17.02 2.55 1.99
CA VAL A 46 -17.47 2.96 0.65
C VAL A 46 -17.58 1.81 -0.34
N ALA A 47 -17.06 0.63 -0.01
CA ALA A 47 -17.10 -0.55 -0.86
C ALA A 47 -18.55 -1.00 -1.09
N ARG A 48 -18.90 -1.23 -2.35
CA ARG A 48 -20.20 -1.79 -2.73
C ARG A 48 -20.16 -3.32 -2.66
N PRO A 49 -21.24 -3.97 -2.20
CA PRO A 49 -21.30 -5.43 -2.14
C PRO A 49 -21.42 -6.08 -3.53
N ASP A 50 -21.96 -5.35 -4.51
CA ASP A 50 -22.07 -5.82 -5.89
C ASP A 50 -20.91 -5.29 -6.74
N LEU A 51 -20.43 -6.14 -7.65
CA LEU A 51 -19.40 -5.79 -8.64
C LEU A 51 -20.03 -5.60 -10.03
N SER A 52 -21.28 -5.13 -10.08
CA SER A 52 -21.95 -4.79 -11.34
C SER A 52 -21.49 -3.44 -11.89
N ALA A 53 -20.90 -2.60 -11.03
CA ALA A 53 -20.40 -1.28 -11.34
C ALA A 53 -19.00 -1.04 -10.74
N PRO A 54 -18.23 -0.08 -11.27
CA PRO A 54 -16.89 0.22 -10.75
C PRO A 54 -16.91 0.77 -9.32
N GLN A 55 -15.91 0.38 -8.53
CA GLN A 55 -15.75 0.76 -7.12
C GLN A 55 -15.05 2.12 -6.98
N TYR A 56 -15.64 3.19 -7.54
CA TYR A 56 -15.00 4.51 -7.60
C TYR A 56 -14.57 5.07 -6.23
N GLY A 57 -15.34 4.79 -5.17
CA GLY A 57 -14.98 5.19 -3.81
C GLY A 57 -13.69 4.54 -3.34
N THR A 58 -13.56 3.23 -3.51
CA THR A 58 -12.33 2.48 -3.19
C THR A 58 -11.16 2.93 -4.08
N ALA A 59 -11.40 3.17 -5.37
CA ALA A 59 -10.37 3.66 -6.29
C ALA A 59 -9.81 5.03 -5.86
N LEU A 60 -10.67 5.94 -5.37
CA LEU A 60 -10.25 7.24 -4.86
C LEU A 60 -9.37 7.11 -3.60
N ILE A 61 -9.70 6.15 -2.72
CA ILE A 61 -8.92 5.89 -1.51
C ILE A 61 -7.55 5.29 -1.87
N ASP A 62 -7.50 4.36 -2.80
CA ASP A 62 -6.23 3.81 -3.32
C ASP A 62 -5.38 4.93 -3.98
N ALA A 63 -6.00 5.86 -4.70
CA ALA A 63 -5.31 7.03 -5.26
C ALA A 63 -4.77 7.96 -4.17
N ALA A 64 -5.50 8.20 -3.09
CA ALA A 64 -5.02 8.99 -1.95
C ALA A 64 -3.87 8.29 -1.22
N MET A 65 -3.95 6.97 -1.05
CA MET A 65 -2.88 6.16 -0.47
C MET A 65 -1.63 6.17 -1.35
N LEU A 66 -1.80 6.04 -2.67
CA LEU A 66 -0.70 6.19 -3.64
C LEU A 66 -0.04 7.57 -3.50
N ALA A 67 -0.83 8.64 -3.43
CA ALA A 67 -0.31 10.00 -3.28
C ALA A 67 0.50 10.16 -1.98
N LEU A 68 0.01 9.61 -0.86
CA LEU A 68 0.73 9.60 0.41
C LEU A 68 2.07 8.88 0.29
N LEU A 69 2.07 7.64 -0.24
CA LEU A 69 3.28 6.84 -0.37
C LEU A 69 4.29 7.48 -1.32
N ALA A 70 3.82 8.02 -2.45
CA ALA A 70 4.67 8.74 -3.40
C ALA A 70 5.29 9.99 -2.76
N TRP A 71 4.49 10.78 -2.03
CA TRP A 71 4.98 11.95 -1.31
C TRP A 71 6.05 11.58 -0.28
N LEU A 72 5.83 10.53 0.52
CA LEU A 72 6.83 10.01 1.46
C LEU A 72 8.08 9.52 0.73
N ALA A 73 7.93 8.82 -0.40
CA ALA A 73 9.04 8.30 -1.20
C ALA A 73 9.93 9.43 -1.70
N PHE A 74 9.34 10.50 -2.24
CA PHE A 74 10.08 11.68 -2.70
C PHE A 74 10.84 12.38 -1.57
N ARG A 75 10.24 12.46 -0.37
CA ARG A 75 10.83 13.18 0.77
C ARG A 75 11.95 12.40 1.46
N THR A 76 11.89 11.08 1.46
CA THR A 76 12.74 10.24 2.31
C THR A 76 13.61 9.27 1.53
N GLN A 77 13.35 9.09 0.24
CA GLN A 77 14.11 8.26 -0.69
C GLN A 77 14.24 6.79 -0.25
N GLN A 78 13.36 6.32 0.63
CA GLN A 78 13.40 4.93 1.12
C GLN A 78 12.82 3.99 0.06
N ARG A 79 13.60 2.98 -0.35
CA ARG A 79 13.23 2.03 -1.43
C ARG A 79 11.91 1.29 -1.18
N TRP A 80 11.58 0.96 0.07
CA TRP A 80 10.33 0.26 0.38
C TRP A 80 9.08 1.11 0.08
N LEU A 81 9.18 2.44 0.13
CA LEU A 81 8.08 3.32 -0.27
C LEU A 81 7.84 3.30 -1.78
N ILE A 82 8.91 3.14 -2.58
CA ILE A 82 8.81 3.00 -4.04
C ILE A 82 8.05 1.72 -4.37
N THR A 83 8.41 0.60 -3.73
CA THR A 83 7.70 -0.68 -3.90
C THR A 83 6.23 -0.57 -3.47
N ALA A 84 5.95 0.06 -2.32
CA ALA A 84 4.59 0.27 -1.84
C ALA A 84 3.77 1.15 -2.78
N ALA A 85 4.34 2.26 -3.25
CA ALA A 85 3.70 3.16 -4.21
C ALA A 85 3.45 2.46 -5.56
N GLY A 86 4.41 1.66 -6.04
CA GLY A 86 4.23 0.84 -7.24
C GLY A 86 3.06 -0.14 -7.13
N ALA A 87 2.92 -0.81 -5.98
CA ALA A 87 1.78 -1.69 -5.73
C ALA A 87 0.45 -0.94 -5.73
N GLN A 88 0.39 0.25 -5.12
CA GLN A 88 -0.81 1.10 -5.15
C GLN A 88 -1.13 1.64 -6.54
N LEU A 89 -0.12 1.95 -7.36
CA LEU A 89 -0.32 2.33 -8.76
C LEU A 89 -0.95 1.17 -9.55
N VAL A 90 -0.46 -0.06 -9.35
CA VAL A 90 -1.07 -1.26 -9.96
C VAL A 90 -2.52 -1.43 -9.48
N SER A 91 -2.80 -1.19 -8.20
CA SER A 91 -4.17 -1.18 -7.66
C SER A 91 -5.08 -0.23 -8.43
N LEU A 92 -4.61 1.01 -8.65
CA LEU A 92 -5.37 2.02 -9.38
C LEU A 92 -5.57 1.65 -10.87
N MET A 93 -4.59 0.99 -11.49
CA MET A 93 -4.73 0.47 -12.86
C MET A 93 -5.75 -0.68 -12.95
N ILE A 94 -5.86 -1.52 -11.91
CA ILE A 94 -6.90 -2.55 -11.82
C ILE A 94 -8.29 -1.90 -11.76
N HIS A 95 -8.46 -0.87 -10.92
CA HIS A 95 -9.70 -0.09 -10.87
C HIS A 95 -10.02 0.55 -12.22
N LEU A 96 -9.03 1.16 -12.87
CA LEU A 96 -9.22 1.80 -14.18
C LEU A 96 -9.65 0.79 -15.23
N ARG A 97 -8.99 -0.39 -15.29
CA ARG A 97 -9.36 -1.44 -16.23
C ARG A 97 -10.80 -1.91 -16.01
N PHE A 98 -11.18 -2.12 -14.74
CA PHE A 98 -12.55 -2.51 -14.39
C PHE A 98 -13.56 -1.40 -14.70
N ALA A 99 -13.19 -0.13 -14.57
CA ALA A 99 -14.03 1.01 -14.91
C ALA A 99 -14.27 1.17 -16.42
N LEU A 100 -13.28 0.84 -17.25
CA LEU A 100 -13.38 0.91 -18.71
C LEU A 100 -14.26 -0.19 -19.28
N ASP A 101 -14.14 -1.41 -18.76
CA ASP A 101 -14.94 -2.55 -19.20
C ASP A 101 -15.13 -3.56 -18.05
N PRO A 102 -16.20 -3.41 -17.25
CA PRO A 102 -16.51 -4.35 -16.16
C PRO A 102 -16.81 -5.76 -16.66
N SER A 103 -17.27 -5.91 -17.90
CA SER A 103 -17.65 -7.21 -18.48
C SER A 103 -16.44 -8.04 -18.90
N ALA A 104 -15.32 -7.40 -19.23
CA ALA A 104 -14.09 -8.07 -19.63
C ALA A 104 -13.27 -8.65 -18.46
N VAL A 105 -13.64 -8.39 -17.21
CA VAL A 105 -12.88 -8.83 -16.03
C VAL A 105 -13.77 -9.62 -15.09
N MET A 106 -13.43 -10.89 -14.86
CA MET A 106 -14.15 -11.69 -13.88
C MET A 106 -14.01 -11.07 -12.48
N PRO A 107 -15.10 -10.97 -11.68
CA PRO A 107 -15.07 -10.42 -10.33
C PRO A 107 -13.99 -11.03 -9.43
N ALA A 108 -13.78 -12.34 -9.51
CA ALA A 108 -12.75 -13.04 -8.76
C ALA A 108 -11.33 -12.58 -9.14
N THR A 109 -11.07 -12.28 -10.41
CA THR A 109 -9.78 -11.78 -10.89
C THR A 109 -9.53 -10.37 -10.41
N TYR A 110 -10.54 -9.51 -10.46
CA TYR A 110 -10.47 -8.15 -9.92
C TYR A 110 -10.12 -8.15 -8.42
N LEU A 111 -10.87 -8.92 -7.61
CA LEU A 111 -10.63 -8.99 -6.17
C LEU A 111 -9.28 -9.61 -5.82
N SER A 112 -8.89 -10.69 -6.50
CA SER A 112 -7.60 -11.35 -6.23
C SER A 112 -6.40 -10.49 -6.64
N ALA A 113 -6.49 -9.76 -7.76
CA ALA A 113 -5.44 -8.83 -8.18
C ALA A 113 -5.25 -7.70 -7.16
N LEU A 114 -6.35 -7.09 -6.68
CA LEU A 114 -6.29 -6.09 -5.60
C LEU A 114 -5.72 -6.66 -4.30
N GLN A 115 -6.12 -7.89 -3.93
CA GLN A 115 -5.60 -8.52 -2.72
C GLN A 115 -4.06 -8.64 -2.76
N VAL A 116 -3.49 -8.99 -3.92
CA VAL A 116 -2.03 -9.08 -4.09
C VAL A 116 -1.36 -7.73 -3.91
N THR A 117 -1.90 -6.64 -4.47
CA THR A 117 -1.32 -5.30 -4.31
C THR A 117 -1.34 -4.84 -2.85
N TYR A 118 -2.40 -5.16 -2.11
CA TYR A 118 -2.51 -4.86 -0.67
C TYR A 118 -1.51 -5.66 0.16
N TRP A 119 -1.25 -6.92 -0.18
CA TRP A 119 -0.20 -7.71 0.45
C TRP A 119 1.19 -7.14 0.20
N VAL A 120 1.52 -6.77 -1.05
CA VAL A 120 2.81 -6.16 -1.38
C VAL A 120 2.99 -4.83 -0.66
N THR A 121 1.93 -4.02 -0.56
CA THR A 121 1.95 -2.75 0.20
C THR A 121 2.25 -3.00 1.68
N LEU A 122 1.52 -3.93 2.31
CA LEU A 122 1.71 -4.26 3.73
C LEU A 122 3.12 -4.81 4.02
N VAL A 123 3.60 -5.74 3.19
CA VAL A 123 4.96 -6.29 3.33
C VAL A 123 6.01 -5.19 3.18
N SER A 124 5.83 -4.26 2.23
CA SER A 124 6.73 -3.13 2.04
C SER A 124 6.77 -2.21 3.27
N ILE A 125 5.61 -1.89 3.85
CA ILE A 125 5.52 -1.12 5.09
C ILE A 125 6.19 -1.86 6.25
N ALA A 126 5.94 -3.16 6.39
CA ALA A 126 6.56 -3.98 7.42
C ALA A 126 8.09 -3.97 7.29
N ILE A 127 8.63 -4.12 6.07
CA ILE A 127 10.07 -4.00 5.81
C ILE A 127 10.59 -2.64 6.30
N GLY A 128 9.91 -1.53 5.99
CA GLY A 128 10.30 -0.20 6.47
C GLY A 128 10.36 -0.11 7.99
N VAL A 129 9.32 -0.58 8.68
CA VAL A 129 9.25 -0.61 10.15
C VAL A 129 10.37 -1.47 10.74
N PHE A 130 10.58 -2.68 10.23
CA PHE A 130 11.60 -3.60 10.72
C PHE A 130 13.02 -3.13 10.43
N SER A 131 13.28 -2.52 9.26
CA SER A 131 14.57 -1.90 8.94
C SER A 131 14.92 -0.82 9.96
N ARG A 132 13.93 0.00 10.35
CA ARG A 132 14.12 1.05 11.36
C ARG A 132 14.42 0.47 12.74
N TRP A 133 13.73 -0.60 13.13
CA TRP A 133 13.95 -1.30 14.41
C TRP A 133 15.33 -1.94 14.51
N ALA A 134 15.79 -2.53 13.41
CA ALA A 134 17.09 -3.20 13.35
C ALA A 134 18.28 -2.23 13.33
N GLY A 135 18.04 -0.91 13.37
CA GLY A 135 19.09 0.11 13.26
C GLY A 135 19.84 0.06 11.93
N LYS A 136 19.31 -0.65 10.93
CA LYS A 136 19.91 -0.69 9.60
C LYS A 136 19.79 0.70 8.98
N PRO A 137 20.82 1.18 8.25
CA PRO A 137 20.68 2.39 7.44
C PRO A 137 19.40 2.23 6.64
N SER A 138 18.54 3.26 6.64
CA SER A 138 17.38 3.28 5.76
C SER A 138 17.86 2.81 4.40
N LEU A 139 17.11 1.91 3.73
CA LEU A 139 17.37 1.49 2.36
C LEU A 139 17.14 2.69 1.41
N ALA A 140 17.74 3.81 1.72
CA ALA A 140 17.80 5.00 0.92
C ALA A 140 18.48 4.59 -0.38
N VAL A 141 17.93 5.05 -1.49
CA VAL A 141 18.62 4.98 -2.76
C VAL A 141 19.99 5.64 -2.55
N GLU A 142 21.05 4.84 -2.67
CA GLU A 142 22.43 5.26 -2.48
C GLU A 142 22.69 6.48 -3.37
N GLN A 143 22.72 7.68 -2.80
CA GLN A 143 23.23 8.87 -3.49
C GLN A 143 24.76 8.77 -3.53
N ARG A 144 25.27 7.80 -4.29
CA ARG A 144 26.68 7.76 -4.66
C ARG A 144 26.79 8.29 -6.08
N VAL A 145 27.52 9.40 -6.20
CA VAL A 145 28.09 9.99 -7.43
C VAL A 145 27.17 10.92 -8.25
N LEU A 146 27.06 12.18 -7.81
CA LEU A 146 27.38 13.28 -8.74
C LEU A 146 28.58 14.03 -8.12
N PRO A 147 29.70 14.17 -8.86
CA PRO A 147 30.79 15.02 -8.41
C PRO A 147 30.27 16.44 -8.14
N LYS A 148 30.79 17.10 -7.11
CA LYS A 148 30.42 18.47 -6.70
C LYS A 148 31.11 19.53 -7.59
N ASP A 149 31.59 19.11 -8.75
CA ASP A 149 32.60 19.80 -9.56
C ASP A 149 32.22 19.82 -11.05
N LEU A 150 30.91 19.94 -11.34
CA LEU A 150 30.38 20.36 -12.65
C LEU A 150 29.67 21.71 -12.54
#